data_AF-A0A4Q5YQI7-F1
#
_entry.id   AF-A0A4Q5YQI7-F1
#
_cell.length_a   1.000
_cell.length_b   1.000
_cell.length_c   1.000
_cell.angle_alpha   90.00
_cell.angle_beta   90.00
_cell.angle_gamma   90.00
#
_symmetry.space_group_name_H-M   'P 1'
#
loop_
_entity.id
_entity.type
_entity.pdbx_description
1 polymer ?
#
loop_
_entity_poly.entity_id
_entity_poly.type
_entity_poly.pdbx_seq_one_letter_code
_entity_poly.pdbx_strand_id
1 'polypeptide(L)'
;ENMLGEKKKFFEQQPYCREVITISALKKAGINKLLDRILFYLPEGEPFYDNDDLSDMPTKFFVSEIIREKVFHLFHEELPYHTAVVVQEFKEKQTLIKIRADVVVQRETQKGIVLGDKGSMIKQLGTLARKDLEEFLRQKVFLELFVKVRPKWRDNETHLKEYGY
;
A
#
# COMPACT_ATOMS: atom_id res chain seq x y z
N GLU A 1 22.02 -25.32 11.75
CA GLU A 1 22.71 -24.30 12.58
C GLU A 1 21.92 -22.99 12.59
N ASN A 2 22.10 -22.18 13.63
CA ASN A 2 21.23 -21.05 13.97
C ASN A 2 21.53 -19.81 13.11
N MET A 3 21.03 -19.81 11.86
CA MET A 3 21.22 -18.75 10.85
C MET A 3 20.97 -17.33 11.40
N LEU A 4 20.03 -17.18 12.35
CA LEU A 4 19.76 -15.89 12.99
C LEU A 4 20.93 -15.42 13.85
N GLY A 5 21.58 -16.33 14.58
CA GLY A 5 22.74 -16.04 15.41
C GLY A 5 23.97 -15.64 14.59
N GLU A 6 24.20 -16.28 13.45
CA GLU A 6 25.29 -15.94 12.53
C GLU A 6 25.08 -14.56 11.89
N LYS A 7 23.88 -14.28 11.38
CA LYS A 7 23.56 -12.96 10.83
C LYS A 7 23.65 -11.87 11.88
N LYS A 8 23.22 -12.15 13.11
CA LYS A 8 23.36 -11.21 14.23
C LYS A 8 24.84 -10.86 14.46
N LYS A 9 25.70 -11.87 14.61
CA LYS A 9 27.15 -11.66 14.79
C LYS A 9 27.77 -10.89 13.62
N PHE A 10 27.37 -11.19 12.39
CA PHE A 10 27.86 -10.50 11.20
C PHE A 10 27.58 -8.99 11.28
N PHE A 11 26.34 -8.59 11.58
CA PHE A 11 25.98 -7.18 11.69
C PHE A 11 26.59 -6.49 12.91
N GLU A 12 26.70 -7.18 14.05
CA GLU A 12 27.34 -6.65 15.27
C GLU A 12 28.81 -6.27 15.06
N GLN A 13 29.50 -6.89 14.09
CA GLN A 13 30.90 -6.59 13.77
C GLN A 13 31.07 -5.43 12.79
N GLN A 14 29.98 -4.89 12.24
CA GLN A 14 30.08 -3.83 11.22
C GLN A 14 30.24 -2.46 11.88
N PRO A 15 31.16 -1.60 11.40
CA PRO A 15 31.43 -0.31 12.00
C PRO A 15 30.26 0.68 11.93
N TYR A 16 29.32 0.48 10.99
CA TYR A 16 28.11 1.28 10.85
C TYR A 16 26.95 0.80 11.72
N CYS A 17 27.05 -0.39 12.32
CA CYS A 17 25.97 -0.97 13.10
C CYS A 17 26.10 -0.57 14.57
N ARG A 18 25.17 0.25 15.07
CA ARG A 18 25.13 0.62 16.49
C ARG A 18 24.56 -0.48 17.38
N GLU A 19 23.54 -1.18 16.90
CA GLU A 19 22.86 -2.23 17.66
C GLU A 19 22.10 -3.17 16.72
N VAL A 20 22.08 -4.46 17.07
CA VAL A 20 21.29 -5.48 16.35
C VAL A 20 20.14 -5.97 17.23
N ILE A 21 18.92 -5.74 16.76
CA ILE A 21 17.68 -6.19 17.42
C ILE A 21 17.00 -7.21 16.51
N THR A 22 16.75 -8.40 17.05
CA THR A 22 16.05 -9.46 16.35
C THR A 22 14.56 -9.43 16.72
N ILE A 23 13.68 -9.40 15.72
CA ILE A 23 12.24 -9.35 15.92
C ILE A 23 11.52 -10.44 15.12
N SER A 24 10.28 -10.70 15.49
CA SER A 24 9.30 -11.35 14.61
C SER A 24 8.01 -10.53 14.66
N ALA A 25 7.75 -9.74 13.62
CA ALA A 25 6.53 -8.93 13.52
C ALA A 25 5.27 -9.80 13.56
N LEU A 26 5.27 -10.90 12.81
CA LEU A 26 4.16 -11.86 12.77
C LEU A 26 3.85 -12.45 14.16
N LYS A 27 4.89 -12.81 14.93
CA LYS A 27 4.74 -13.37 16.29
C LYS A 27 4.74 -12.31 17.39
N LYS A 28 4.81 -11.02 17.02
CA LYS A 28 4.96 -9.88 17.94
C LYS A 28 6.14 -10.02 18.93
N ALA A 29 7.19 -10.73 18.54
CA ALA A 29 8.36 -10.97 19.40
C ALA A 29 9.42 -9.87 19.19
N GLY A 30 9.97 -9.34 20.28
CA GLY A 30 11.05 -8.33 20.22
C GLY A 30 10.61 -6.92 19.83
N ILE A 31 9.32 -6.69 19.60
CA ILE A 31 8.77 -5.38 19.17
C ILE A 31 8.96 -4.31 20.24
N ASN A 32 8.64 -4.60 21.51
CA ASN A 32 8.83 -3.64 22.60
C ASN A 32 10.31 -3.24 22.74
N LYS A 33 11.21 -4.22 22.70
CA LYS A 33 12.65 -3.96 22.71
C LYS A 33 13.05 -3.05 21.55
N LEU A 34 12.52 -3.28 20.34
CA LEU A 34 12.79 -2.41 19.21
C LEU A 34 12.32 -0.97 19.47
N LEU A 35 11.09 -0.79 19.97
CA LEU A 35 10.53 0.52 20.30
C LEU A 35 11.36 1.25 21.37
N ASP A 36 11.75 0.57 22.45
CA ASP A 36 12.57 1.13 23.52
C ASP A 36 13.91 1.66 23.00
N ARG A 37 14.53 0.93 22.06
CA ARG A 37 15.81 1.32 21.48
C ARG A 37 15.67 2.42 20.44
N ILE A 38 14.59 2.43 19.66
CA ILE A 38 14.26 3.58 18.79
C ILE A 38 14.12 4.84 19.65
N LEU A 39 13.34 4.77 20.74
CA LEU A 39 13.14 5.90 21.64
C LEU A 39 14.46 6.37 22.27
N PHE A 40 15.32 5.43 22.68
CA PHE A 40 16.64 5.76 23.23
C PHE A 40 17.55 6.53 22.25
N TYR A 41 17.43 6.28 20.94
CA TYR A 41 18.23 6.97 19.93
C TYR A 41 17.54 8.19 19.32
N LEU A 42 16.25 8.39 19.60
CA LEU A 42 15.49 9.52 19.09
C LEU A 42 15.92 10.80 19.83
N PRO A 43 16.23 11.91 19.14
CA PRO A 43 16.53 13.17 19.81
C PRO A 43 15.29 13.70 20.52
N GLU A 44 15.48 14.36 21.66
CA GLU A 44 14.41 15.11 22.31
C GLU A 44 13.95 16.27 21.42
N GLY A 45 12.63 16.49 21.38
CA GLY A 45 12.02 17.55 20.59
C GLY A 45 10.50 17.56 20.74
N GLU A 46 9.89 18.65 20.29
CA GLU A 46 8.43 18.79 20.26
C GLU A 46 7.82 17.93 19.16
N PRO A 47 6.58 17.44 19.32
CA PRO A 47 5.84 16.77 18.26
C PRO A 47 5.72 17.66 17.02
N PHE A 48 6.10 17.15 15.85
CA PHE A 48 5.98 17.87 14.58
C PHE A 48 4.57 17.82 13.97
N TYR A 49 3.73 16.89 14.42
CA TYR A 49 2.37 16.62 13.92
C TYR A 49 1.40 16.47 15.10
N ASP A 50 0.12 16.75 14.88
CA ASP A 50 -0.91 16.58 15.90
C ASP A 50 -1.15 15.10 16.20
N ASN A 51 -1.54 14.78 17.45
CA ASN A 51 -1.65 13.39 17.93
C ASN A 51 -2.72 12.54 17.20
N ASP A 52 -3.64 13.17 16.47
CA ASP A 52 -4.72 12.50 15.73
C ASP A 52 -4.35 12.19 14.27
N ASP A 53 -3.24 12.75 13.77
CA ASP A 53 -2.78 12.51 12.40
C ASP A 53 -2.03 11.18 12.33
N LEU A 54 -2.73 10.13 11.92
CA LEU A 54 -2.11 8.82 11.62
C LEU A 54 -1.11 8.90 10.45
N SER A 55 -1.23 9.90 9.57
CA SER A 55 -0.39 10.10 8.40
C SER A 55 -0.62 11.49 7.78
N ASP A 56 0.43 12.07 7.18
CA ASP A 56 0.39 13.30 6.38
C ASP A 56 -0.09 13.09 4.93
N MET A 57 -0.13 11.83 4.49
CA MET A 57 -0.60 11.46 3.14
C MET A 57 -2.11 11.75 2.93
N PRO A 58 -2.50 12.28 1.75
CA PRO A 58 -3.91 12.56 1.44
C PRO A 58 -4.80 11.31 1.49
N THR A 59 -6.08 11.44 1.88
CA THR A 59 -7.06 10.33 1.90
C THR A 59 -7.11 9.54 0.58
N LYS A 60 -6.95 10.21 -0.55
CA LYS A 60 -6.91 9.58 -1.89
C LYS A 60 -5.77 8.57 -2.04
N PHE A 61 -4.63 8.80 -1.39
CA PHE A 61 -3.51 7.85 -1.35
C PHE A 61 -3.94 6.56 -0.66
N PHE A 62 -4.53 6.64 0.53
CA PHE A 62 -5.04 5.44 1.22
C PHE A 62 -6.10 4.70 0.41
N VAL A 63 -6.97 5.42 -0.30
CA VAL A 63 -7.93 4.80 -1.22
C VAL A 63 -7.21 4.00 -2.31
N SER A 64 -6.18 4.56 -2.95
CA SER A 64 -5.39 3.80 -3.93
C SER A 64 -4.66 2.61 -3.30
N GLU A 65 -4.14 2.75 -2.08
CA GLU A 65 -3.43 1.68 -1.37
C GLU A 65 -4.34 0.51 -1.03
N ILE A 66 -5.54 0.78 -0.49
CA ILE A 66 -6.53 -0.24 -0.16
C ILE A 66 -6.92 -1.03 -1.42
N ILE A 67 -7.14 -0.36 -2.55
CA ILE A 67 -7.44 -1.04 -3.81
C ILE A 67 -6.22 -1.84 -4.29
N ARG A 68 -5.02 -1.27 -4.21
CA ARG A 68 -3.76 -1.90 -4.64
C ARG A 68 -3.43 -3.14 -3.81
N GLU A 69 -3.72 -3.15 -2.51
CA GLU A 69 -3.61 -4.32 -1.66
C GLU A 69 -4.51 -5.46 -2.19
N LYS A 70 -5.74 -5.16 -2.64
CA LYS A 70 -6.62 -6.18 -3.21
C LYS A 70 -6.17 -6.65 -4.59
N VAL A 71 -5.56 -5.77 -5.39
CA VAL A 71 -4.86 -6.20 -6.61
C VAL A 71 -3.76 -7.22 -6.24
N PHE A 72 -2.97 -6.94 -5.21
CA PHE A 72 -1.91 -7.83 -4.76
C PHE A 72 -2.40 -9.20 -4.29
N HIS A 73 -3.54 -9.26 -3.61
CA HIS A 73 -4.10 -10.52 -3.14
C HIS A 73 -4.84 -11.33 -4.21
N LEU A 74 -5.46 -10.69 -5.20
CA LEU A 74 -6.28 -11.36 -6.20
C LEU A 74 -5.48 -11.83 -7.42
N PHE A 75 -4.44 -11.07 -7.80
CA PHE A 75 -3.66 -11.34 -8.99
C PHE A 75 -2.29 -11.90 -8.62
N HIS A 76 -1.75 -12.74 -9.50
CA HIS A 76 -0.53 -13.50 -9.25
C HIS A 76 0.58 -13.05 -10.20
N GLU A 77 1.74 -13.69 -10.06
CA GLU A 77 2.93 -13.45 -10.89
C GLU A 77 3.37 -11.98 -10.84
N GLU A 78 3.67 -11.39 -11.98
CA GLU A 78 4.20 -10.04 -12.06
C GLU A 78 3.12 -8.95 -12.10
N LEU A 79 1.83 -9.32 -12.22
CA LEU A 79 0.76 -8.35 -12.43
C LEU A 79 0.59 -7.37 -11.27
N PRO A 80 0.60 -7.80 -9.98
CA PRO A 80 0.54 -6.87 -8.85
C PRO A 80 1.61 -5.80 -8.88
N TYR A 81 2.82 -6.17 -9.31
CA TYR A 81 3.96 -5.27 -9.33
C TYR A 81 3.89 -4.28 -10.49
N HIS A 82 3.25 -4.63 -11.60
CA HIS A 82 3.13 -3.81 -12.81
C HIS A 82 1.81 -3.01 -12.91
N THR A 83 1.09 -2.90 -11.80
CA THR A 83 -0.18 -2.21 -11.71
C THR A 83 -0.07 -0.97 -10.83
N ALA A 84 -0.66 0.14 -11.27
CA ALA A 84 -0.88 1.32 -10.45
C ALA A 84 -2.38 1.55 -10.23
N VAL A 85 -2.75 2.17 -9.12
CA VAL A 85 -4.14 2.59 -8.87
C VAL A 85 -4.16 4.10 -8.72
N VAL A 86 -5.00 4.77 -9.53
CA VAL A 86 -5.08 6.23 -9.56
C VAL A 86 -6.50 6.68 -9.29
N VAL A 87 -6.72 7.43 -8.22
CA VAL A 87 -8.04 7.99 -7.90
C VAL A 87 -8.30 9.22 -8.77
N GLN A 88 -9.23 9.08 -9.71
CA GLN A 88 -9.63 10.15 -10.63
C GLN A 88 -10.66 11.09 -9.99
N GLU A 89 -11.56 10.55 -9.17
CA GLU A 89 -12.65 11.30 -8.57
C GLU A 89 -12.87 10.81 -7.14
N PHE A 90 -12.97 11.75 -6.20
CA PHE A 90 -13.38 11.50 -4.83
C PHE A 90 -14.40 12.58 -4.47
N LYS A 91 -15.67 12.21 -4.41
CA LYS A 91 -16.78 13.13 -4.14
C LYS A 91 -17.57 12.64 -2.93
N GLU A 92 -17.47 13.39 -1.86
CA GLU A 92 -18.33 13.21 -0.69
C GLU A 92 -19.73 13.74 -1.01
N LYS A 93 -20.73 12.87 -0.85
CA LYS A 93 -22.14 13.25 -0.89
C LYS A 93 -22.74 13.04 0.49
N GLN A 94 -23.93 13.58 0.69
CA GLN A 94 -24.66 13.48 1.96
C GLN A 94 -24.85 12.04 2.46
N THR A 95 -25.03 11.07 1.55
CA THR A 95 -25.36 9.67 1.92
C THR A 95 -24.24 8.67 1.65
N LEU A 96 -23.29 9.00 0.77
CA LEU A 96 -22.20 8.10 0.38
C LEU A 96 -21.03 8.88 -0.22
N ILE A 97 -19.87 8.24 -0.28
CA ILE A 97 -18.69 8.74 -0.97
C ILE A 97 -18.62 8.07 -2.34
N LYS A 98 -18.61 8.87 -3.42
CA LYS A 98 -18.42 8.37 -4.78
C LYS A 98 -16.93 8.43 -5.14
N ILE A 99 -16.37 7.28 -5.43
CA ILE A 99 -14.96 7.12 -5.80
C ILE A 99 -14.87 6.54 -7.20
N ARG A 100 -14.06 7.18 -8.05
CA ARG A 100 -13.66 6.64 -9.35
C ARG A 100 -12.16 6.43 -9.36
N ALA A 101 -11.72 5.22 -9.68
CA ALA A 101 -10.30 4.89 -9.77
C ALA A 101 -9.97 4.13 -11.05
N ASP A 102 -8.78 4.38 -11.57
CA ASP A 102 -8.19 3.63 -12.67
C ASP A 102 -7.20 2.60 -12.12
N VAL A 103 -7.35 1.36 -12.54
CA VAL A 103 -6.33 0.30 -12.43
C VAL A 103 -5.51 0.34 -13.72
N VAL A 104 -4.30 0.86 -13.63
CA VAL A 104 -3.40 1.09 -14.77
C VAL A 104 -2.46 -0.10 -14.93
N VAL A 105 -2.47 -0.73 -16.10
CA VAL A 105 -1.61 -1.86 -16.46
C VAL A 105 -0.76 -1.52 -17.68
N GLN A 106 0.27 -2.32 -17.98
CA GLN A 106 1.19 -2.05 -19.08
C GLN A 106 0.75 -2.64 -20.43
N ARG A 107 0.04 -3.78 -20.42
CA ARG A 107 -0.29 -4.56 -21.62
C ARG A 107 -1.78 -4.91 -21.68
N GLU A 108 -2.32 -5.05 -22.89
CA GLU A 108 -3.72 -5.45 -23.09
C GLU A 108 -4.03 -6.85 -22.53
N THR A 109 -3.06 -7.76 -22.55
CA THR A 109 -3.21 -9.08 -21.91
C THR A 109 -3.45 -8.97 -20.41
N GLN A 110 -2.75 -8.07 -19.72
CA GLN A 110 -2.96 -7.78 -18.30
C GLN A 110 -4.33 -7.16 -18.05
N LYS A 111 -4.79 -6.27 -18.93
CA LYS A 111 -6.14 -5.71 -18.85
C LYS A 111 -7.19 -6.83 -18.92
N GLY A 112 -7.02 -7.79 -19.82
CA GLY A 112 -7.87 -8.97 -19.90
C GLY A 112 -7.92 -9.76 -18.59
N ILE A 113 -6.78 -9.97 -17.93
CA ILE A 113 -6.68 -10.65 -16.63
C ILE A 113 -7.40 -9.87 -15.53
N VAL A 114 -7.19 -8.55 -15.45
CA VAL A 114 -7.83 -7.70 -14.42
C VAL A 114 -9.34 -7.65 -14.61
N LEU A 115 -9.83 -7.60 -15.84
CA LEU A 115 -11.26 -7.68 -16.14
C LEU A 115 -11.82 -9.06 -15.77
N GLY A 116 -11.15 -10.14 -16.17
CA GLY A 116 -11.62 -11.50 -16.05
C GLY A 116 -12.81 -11.81 -16.97
N ASP A 117 -13.22 -13.08 -17.00
CA ASP A 117 -14.37 -13.49 -17.82
C ASP A 117 -15.62 -12.71 -17.41
N LYS A 118 -16.25 -12.02 -18.37
CA LYS A 118 -17.44 -11.17 -18.17
C LYS A 118 -17.29 -10.14 -17.03
N GLY A 119 -16.08 -9.68 -16.74
CA GLY A 119 -15.85 -8.70 -15.66
C GLY A 119 -15.83 -9.31 -14.25
N SER A 120 -15.72 -10.64 -14.13
CA SER A 120 -15.74 -11.34 -12.83
C SER A 120 -14.65 -10.86 -11.87
N MET A 121 -13.41 -10.71 -12.36
CA MET A 121 -12.26 -10.33 -11.53
C MET A 121 -12.32 -8.88 -11.10
N ILE A 122 -12.67 -7.95 -12.00
CA ILE A 122 -12.81 -6.53 -11.64
C ILE A 122 -13.98 -6.30 -10.67
N LYS A 123 -15.05 -7.09 -10.80
CA LYS A 123 -16.17 -7.06 -9.85
C LYS A 123 -15.74 -7.57 -8.47
N GLN A 124 -14.97 -8.66 -8.41
CA GLN A 124 -14.44 -9.18 -7.16
C GLN A 124 -13.48 -8.18 -6.49
N LEU A 125 -12.56 -7.59 -7.27
CA LEU A 125 -11.66 -6.53 -6.83
C LEU A 125 -12.44 -5.36 -6.20
N GLY A 126 -13.40 -4.82 -6.95
CA GLY A 126 -14.22 -3.70 -6.47
C GLY A 126 -15.05 -4.05 -5.23
N THR A 127 -15.55 -5.29 -5.13
CA THR A 127 -16.33 -5.74 -3.96
C THR A 127 -15.49 -5.81 -2.70
N LEU A 128 -14.30 -6.40 -2.78
CA LEU A 128 -13.37 -6.50 -1.65
C LEU A 128 -12.83 -5.13 -1.25
N ALA A 129 -12.37 -4.34 -2.22
CA ALA A 129 -11.84 -3.00 -1.95
C ALA A 129 -12.91 -2.08 -1.34
N ARG A 130 -14.14 -2.11 -1.86
CA ARG A 130 -15.24 -1.28 -1.32
C ARG A 130 -15.53 -1.60 0.15
N LYS A 131 -15.48 -2.87 0.56
CA LYS A 131 -15.73 -3.25 1.96
C LYS A 131 -14.72 -2.56 2.90
N ASP A 132 -13.45 -2.66 2.56
CA ASP A 132 -12.37 -2.09 3.37
C ASP A 132 -12.36 -0.56 3.31
N LEU A 133 -12.73 0.03 2.17
CA LEU A 133 -12.93 1.47 2.05
C LEU A 133 -14.10 1.97 2.91
N GLU A 134 -15.21 1.24 3.01
CA GLU A 134 -16.33 1.62 3.89
C GLU A 134 -15.91 1.57 5.37
N GLU A 135 -15.08 0.61 5.75
CA GLU A 135 -14.52 0.52 7.11
C GLU A 135 -13.54 1.67 7.40
N PHE A 136 -12.62 1.93 6.47
CA PHE A 136 -11.64 3.00 6.57
C PHE A 136 -12.28 4.40 6.62
N LEU A 137 -13.23 4.68 5.72
CA LEU A 137 -13.89 5.99 5.60
C LEU A 137 -15.09 6.15 6.55
N ARG A 138 -15.52 5.08 7.23
CA ARG A 138 -16.70 5.03 8.12
C ARG A 138 -17.98 5.54 7.47
N GLN A 139 -18.10 5.40 6.15
CA GLN A 139 -19.25 5.84 5.35
C GLN A 139 -19.47 4.87 4.18
N LYS A 140 -20.70 4.82 3.65
CA LYS A 140 -20.99 4.04 2.45
C LYS A 140 -20.19 4.56 1.25
N VAL A 141 -19.68 3.63 0.44
CA VAL A 141 -18.84 3.93 -0.71
C VAL A 141 -19.48 3.39 -1.98
N PHE A 142 -19.54 4.23 -3.01
CA PHE A 142 -19.83 3.81 -4.37
C PHE A 142 -18.52 3.86 -5.17
N LEU A 143 -17.95 2.69 -5.46
CA LEU A 143 -16.66 2.53 -6.12
C LEU A 143 -16.85 2.14 -7.59
N GLU A 144 -16.40 3.00 -8.50
CA GLU A 144 -16.25 2.71 -9.93
C GLU A 144 -14.77 2.44 -10.24
N LEU A 145 -14.47 1.27 -10.79
CA LEU A 145 -13.13 0.89 -11.26
C LEU A 145 -13.08 0.81 -12.78
N PHE A 146 -12.07 1.41 -13.38
CA PHE A 146 -11.75 1.30 -14.81
C PHE A 146 -10.38 0.68 -15.00
N VAL A 147 -10.20 -0.16 -16.02
CA VAL A 147 -8.88 -0.72 -16.35
C VAL A 147 -8.31 0.01 -17.55
N LYS A 148 -7.16 0.66 -17.39
CA LYS A 148 -6.49 1.43 -18.45
C LYS A 148 -5.14 0.81 -18.78
N VAL A 149 -4.82 0.74 -20.06
CA VAL A 149 -3.51 0.27 -20.54
C VAL A 149 -2.65 1.48 -20.85
N ARG A 150 -1.49 1.56 -20.20
CA ARG A 150 -0.48 2.59 -20.45
C ARG A 150 0.89 1.91 -20.62
N PRO A 151 1.35 1.69 -21.87
CA PRO A 151 2.65 1.09 -22.11
C PRO A 151 3.78 1.92 -21.49
N LYS A 152 4.79 1.26 -20.91
CA LYS A 152 6.01 1.90 -20.37
C LYS A 152 5.76 3.02 -19.35
N TRP A 153 4.64 2.99 -18.62
CA TRP A 153 4.33 4.04 -17.64
C TRP A 153 5.37 4.12 -16.52
N ARG A 154 6.03 3.00 -16.17
CA ARG A 154 7.07 2.95 -15.15
C ARG A 154 8.38 3.61 -15.56
N ASP A 155 8.63 3.73 -16.86
CA ASP A 155 9.84 4.35 -17.41
C ASP A 155 9.62 5.87 -17.64
N ASN A 156 8.43 6.36 -17.32
CA ASN A 156 8.04 7.75 -17.55
C ASN A 156 7.91 8.47 -16.20
N GLU A 157 8.84 9.38 -15.93
CA GLU A 157 8.88 10.13 -14.66
C GLU A 157 7.60 10.93 -14.38
N THR A 158 6.94 11.45 -15.42
CA THR A 158 5.67 12.17 -15.28
C THR A 158 4.59 11.24 -14.75
N HIS A 159 4.48 10.04 -15.31
CA HIS A 159 3.51 9.05 -14.85
C HIS A 159 3.82 8.52 -13.45
N LEU A 160 5.10 8.33 -13.10
CA LEU A 160 5.49 7.94 -11.74
C LEU A 160 5.02 8.99 -10.72
N LYS A 161 5.33 10.27 -10.97
CA LYS A 161 4.88 11.38 -10.13
C LYS A 161 3.35 11.48 -10.04
N GLU A 162 2.66 11.34 -11.17
CA GLU A 162 1.18 11.34 -11.19
C GLU A 162 0.57 10.21 -10.36
N TYR A 163 1.25 9.06 -10.26
CA TYR A 163 0.74 7.88 -9.55
C TYR A 163 1.23 7.80 -8.09
N GLY A 164 2.04 8.78 -7.65
CA GLY A 164 2.55 8.86 -6.29
C GLY A 164 3.77 7.98 -6.01
N TYR A 165 4.58 7.69 -7.02
CA TYR A 165 5.86 6.98 -6.92
C TYR A 165 7.07 7.90 -7.11
#